data_AF-A0A3L7Q0C1-F1
#
_entry.id   AF-A0A3L7Q0C1-F1
#
_cell.length_a   1.000
_cell.length_b   1.000
_cell.length_c   1.000
_cell.angle_alpha   90.00
_cell.angle_beta   90.00
_cell.angle_gamma   90.00
#
_symmetry.space_group_name_H-M   'P 1'
#
loop_
_entity.id
_entity.type
_entity.pdbx_description
1 polymer ?
#
loop_
_entity_poly.entity_id
_entity_poly.type
_entity_poly.pdbx_seq_one_letter_code
_entity_poly.pdbx_strand_id
1 'polypeptide(L)'
;MSLLAARGLRSALLAGLAVSLRGQPRMTVDVDLVVVATVDEALRLVADLATTPFDPLFPGVEEVVAKAFILPLRHRQTLIRVDLAIGMSGFEQEAVARATPIMIGAASIPVLSIEDLLVMKALAGRP
;
A
#
# COMPACT_ATOMS: atom_id res chain seq x y z
N MET A 1 -13.37 -10.26 3.25
CA MET A 1 -13.06 -8.94 2.63
C MET A 1 -11.76 -8.42 3.22
N SER A 2 -10.98 -7.65 2.46
CA SER A 2 -9.70 -7.10 2.95
C SER A 2 -9.90 -5.99 4.00
N LEU A 3 -8.89 -5.72 4.82
CA LEU A 3 -8.90 -4.70 5.87
C LEU A 3 -9.31 -3.31 5.35
N LEU A 4 -8.77 -2.95 4.18
CA LEU A 4 -8.99 -1.66 3.53
C LEU A 4 -10.39 -1.57 2.90
N ALA A 5 -10.82 -2.63 2.20
CA ALA A 5 -12.16 -2.68 1.60
C ALA A 5 -13.27 -2.62 2.66
N ALA A 6 -13.06 -3.27 3.82
CA ALA A 6 -14.00 -3.21 4.95
C ALA A 6 -14.19 -1.78 5.51
N ARG A 7 -13.27 -0.85 5.21
CA ARG A 7 -13.32 0.57 5.60
C ARG A 7 -13.61 1.50 4.43
N GLY A 8 -13.97 0.96 3.26
CA GLY A 8 -14.24 1.74 2.05
C GLY A 8 -12.99 2.40 1.43
N LEU A 9 -11.79 2.00 1.87
CA LEU A 9 -10.54 2.58 1.38
C LEU A 9 -10.10 1.85 0.12
N ARG A 10 -9.96 2.59 -0.99
CA ARG A 10 -9.43 2.07 -2.25
C ARG A 10 -7.92 1.98 -2.16
N SER A 11 -7.35 0.91 -2.71
CA SER A 11 -5.90 0.71 -2.70
C SER A 11 -5.44 -0.06 -3.92
N ALA A 12 -4.18 0.13 -4.30
CA ALA A 12 -3.53 -0.65 -5.35
C ALA A 12 -2.09 -1.03 -4.97
N LEU A 13 -1.63 -2.16 -5.48
CA LEU A 13 -0.26 -2.64 -5.35
C LEU A 13 0.70 -1.77 -6.17
N LEU A 14 1.82 -1.40 -5.55
CA LEU A 14 2.92 -0.67 -6.20
C LEU A 14 4.27 -1.36 -6.02
N ALA A 15 5.34 -0.67 -6.44
CA ALA A 15 6.74 -1.01 -6.23
C ALA A 15 7.10 -2.44 -6.68
N GLY A 16 7.92 -3.16 -5.89
CA GLY A 16 8.61 -4.37 -6.33
C GLY A 16 7.67 -5.47 -6.85
N LEU A 17 6.61 -5.77 -6.10
CA LEU A 17 5.65 -6.80 -6.50
C LEU A 17 4.81 -6.36 -7.71
N ALA A 18 4.40 -5.09 -7.78
CA ALA A 18 3.66 -4.59 -8.95
C ALA A 18 4.51 -4.66 -10.23
N VAL A 19 5.80 -4.30 -10.15
CA VAL A 19 6.75 -4.44 -11.27
C VAL A 19 6.92 -5.91 -11.68
N SER A 20 7.06 -6.82 -10.71
CA SER A 20 7.16 -8.26 -10.98
C SER A 20 5.93 -8.82 -11.69
N LEU A 21 4.73 -8.33 -11.35
CA LEU A 21 3.47 -8.80 -11.96
C LEU A 21 3.21 -8.19 -13.35
N ARG A 22 3.72 -6.98 -13.60
CA ARG A 22 3.51 -6.26 -14.87
C ARG A 22 4.62 -6.46 -15.90
N GLY A 23 5.82 -6.84 -15.46
CA GLY A 23 7.00 -6.91 -16.30
C GLY A 23 7.87 -8.10 -15.94
N GLN A 24 9.14 -7.83 -15.60
CA GLN A 24 10.10 -8.88 -15.30
C GLN A 24 10.05 -9.28 -13.82
N PRO A 25 9.85 -10.57 -13.50
CA PRO A 25 9.87 -11.04 -12.13
C PRO A 25 11.19 -10.72 -11.41
N ARG A 26 11.07 -10.13 -10.22
CA ARG A 26 12.18 -9.95 -9.28
C ARG A 26 11.78 -10.42 -7.90
N MET A 27 12.78 -10.82 -7.13
CA MET A 27 12.59 -11.15 -5.72
C MET A 27 12.41 -9.88 -4.88
N THR A 28 11.37 -9.86 -4.07
CA THR A 28 11.01 -8.88 -3.03
C THR A 28 10.18 -9.65 -2.01
N VAL A 29 10.29 -9.27 -0.74
CA VAL A 29 9.62 -9.96 0.37
C VAL A 29 8.54 -9.08 1.00
N ASP A 30 8.66 -7.77 0.81
CA ASP A 30 7.74 -6.74 1.26
C ASP A 30 6.58 -6.53 0.29
N VAL A 31 5.49 -5.97 0.83
CA VAL A 31 4.28 -5.62 0.08
C VAL A 31 4.05 -4.12 0.19
N ASP A 32 4.04 -3.43 -0.94
CA ASP A 32 3.79 -1.99 -0.99
C ASP A 32 2.40 -1.72 -1.60
N LEU A 33 1.56 -0.99 -0.88
CA LEU A 33 0.25 -0.54 -1.35
C LEU A 33 0.18 0.99 -1.28
N VAL A 34 -0.45 1.59 -2.27
CA VAL A 34 -0.94 2.97 -2.17
C VAL A 34 -2.40 2.88 -1.80
N VAL A 35 -2.81 3.63 -0.78
CA VAL A 35 -4.18 3.70 -0.30
C VAL A 35 -4.69 5.13 -0.45
N VAL A 36 -5.86 5.28 -1.06
CA VAL A 36 -6.57 6.57 -1.10
C VAL A 36 -7.23 6.76 0.25
N ALA A 37 -6.60 7.57 1.09
CA ALA A 37 -7.02 7.88 2.44
C ALA A 37 -6.45 9.24 2.86
N THR A 38 -7.12 9.88 3.80
CA THR A 38 -6.59 11.00 4.59
C THR A 38 -5.66 10.51 5.70
N VAL A 39 -4.84 11.40 6.27
CA VAL A 39 -4.04 11.09 7.47
C VAL A 39 -4.91 10.60 8.62
N ASP A 40 -6.06 11.23 8.84
CA ASP A 40 -6.98 10.83 9.92
C ASP A 40 -7.56 9.43 9.73
N GLU A 41 -7.88 9.05 8.49
CA GLU A 41 -8.30 7.69 8.16
C GLU A 41 -7.18 6.67 8.40
N ALA A 42 -5.95 7.02 8.04
CA ALA A 42 -4.79 6.17 8.29
C ALA A 42 -4.50 6.04 9.80
N LEU A 43 -4.62 7.11 10.59
CA LEU A 43 -4.47 7.05 12.04
C LEU A 43 -5.58 6.20 12.69
N ARG A 44 -6.80 6.23 12.16
CA ARG A 44 -7.86 5.29 12.59
C ARG A 44 -7.51 3.83 12.29
N LEU A 45 -6.85 3.55 11.16
CA LEU A 45 -6.34 2.20 10.89
C LEU A 45 -5.37 1.75 11.98
N VAL A 46 -4.45 2.63 12.42
CA VAL A 46 -3.48 2.33 13.49
C VAL A 46 -4.19 1.96 14.80
N ALA A 47 -5.20 2.74 15.20
CA ALA A 47 -5.97 2.50 16.42
C ALA A 47 -6.68 1.13 16.43
N ASP A 48 -7.07 0.62 15.25
CA ASP A 48 -7.82 -0.61 15.11
C ASP A 48 -6.95 -1.87 14.93
N LEU A 49 -5.62 -1.73 14.77
CA LEU A 49 -4.72 -2.82 14.38
C LEU A 49 -4.78 -4.05 15.31
N ALA A 50 -5.12 -3.85 16.59
CA ALA A 50 -5.27 -4.94 17.56
C ALA A 50 -6.23 -6.05 17.07
N THR A 51 -7.28 -5.67 16.33
CA THR A 51 -8.33 -6.58 15.81
C THR A 51 -8.01 -7.17 14.44
N THR A 52 -6.82 -6.87 13.90
CA THR A 52 -6.39 -7.22 12.54
C THR A 52 -5.20 -8.17 12.59
N PRO A 53 -4.81 -8.84 11.49
CA PRO A 53 -3.61 -9.66 11.47
C PRO A 53 -2.30 -8.84 11.33
N PHE A 54 -2.34 -7.52 11.52
CA PHE A 54 -1.20 -6.63 11.37
C PHE A 54 -0.83 -5.95 12.69
N ASP A 55 0.47 -5.73 12.86
CA ASP A 55 1.04 -4.87 13.89
C ASP A 55 1.71 -3.65 13.23
N PRO A 56 1.81 -2.52 13.95
CA PRO A 56 2.71 -1.45 13.53
C PRO A 56 4.15 -2.00 13.48
N LEU A 57 4.95 -1.54 12.51
CA LEU A 57 6.32 -2.04 12.36
C LEU A 57 7.20 -1.69 13.57
N PHE A 58 6.93 -0.57 14.23
CA PHE A 58 7.62 -0.07 15.43
C PHE A 58 6.67 0.83 16.26
N PRO A 59 6.97 1.08 17.55
CA PRO A 59 6.20 2.01 18.38
C PRO A 59 6.25 3.45 17.84
N GLY A 60 5.15 4.19 17.92
CA GLY A 60 5.07 5.58 17.45
C GLY A 60 4.90 5.73 15.93
N VAL A 61 4.36 4.70 15.26
CA VAL A 61 4.12 4.71 13.80
C VAL A 61 3.23 5.88 13.35
N GLU A 62 2.39 6.39 14.24
CA GLU A 62 1.49 7.53 14.04
C GLU A 62 2.26 8.80 13.61
N GLU A 63 3.47 8.99 14.14
CA GLU A 63 4.31 10.13 13.77
C GLU A 63 4.79 10.01 12.30
N VAL A 64 5.09 8.78 11.85
CA VAL A 64 5.49 8.51 10.47
C VAL A 64 4.30 8.66 9.53
N VAL A 65 3.12 8.22 9.94
CA VAL A 65 1.86 8.46 9.21
C VAL A 65 1.63 9.96 9.02
N ALA A 66 1.79 10.76 10.07
CA ALA A 66 1.52 12.20 10.04
C ALA A 66 2.57 12.99 9.24
N LYS A 67 3.86 12.60 9.29
CA LYS A 67 4.96 13.37 8.70
C LYS A 67 5.41 12.87 7.33
N ALA A 68 5.41 11.56 7.13
CA ALA A 68 5.96 10.91 5.95
C ALA A 68 4.87 10.29 5.06
N PHE A 69 3.61 10.31 5.50
CA PHE A 69 2.47 9.77 4.75
C PHE A 69 2.62 8.28 4.39
N ILE A 70 3.24 7.52 5.29
CA ILE A 70 3.40 6.07 5.15
C ILE A 70 3.02 5.40 6.47
N LEU A 71 2.20 4.35 6.40
CA LEU A 71 1.90 3.46 7.50
C LEU A 71 2.65 2.12 7.30
N PRO A 72 3.84 1.96 7.91
CA PRO A 72 4.57 0.70 7.88
C PRO A 72 3.99 -0.30 8.90
N LEU A 73 3.67 -1.48 8.40
CA LEU A 73 3.05 -2.58 9.13
C LEU A 73 3.89 -3.85 9.00
N ARG A 74 3.60 -4.81 9.87
CA ARG A 74 4.07 -6.19 9.75
C ARG A 74 2.90 -7.14 9.91
N HIS A 75 2.78 -8.12 9.01
CA HIS A 75 1.82 -9.20 9.18
C HIS A 75 2.26 -10.14 10.30
N ARG A 76 1.39 -10.39 11.29
CA ARG A 76 1.71 -11.12 12.53
C ARG A 76 2.25 -12.52 12.29
N GLN A 77 1.64 -13.25 11.36
CA GLN A 77 1.95 -14.67 11.17
C GLN A 77 3.17 -14.91 10.28
N THR A 78 3.29 -14.13 9.19
CA THR A 78 4.36 -14.34 8.20
C THR A 78 5.55 -13.42 8.42
N LEU A 79 5.42 -12.41 9.28
CA LEU A 79 6.40 -11.35 9.52
C LEU A 79 6.74 -10.52 8.28
N ILE A 80 5.99 -10.68 7.19
CA ILE A 80 6.12 -9.87 5.98
C ILE A 80 5.81 -8.42 6.29
N ARG A 81 6.71 -7.53 5.88
CA ARG A 81 6.52 -6.08 5.96
C ARG A 81 5.48 -5.64 4.92
N VAL A 82 4.59 -4.75 5.32
CA VAL A 82 3.63 -4.10 4.44
C VAL A 82 3.75 -2.59 4.61
N ASP A 83 4.09 -1.86 3.55
CA ASP A 83 4.09 -0.40 3.58
C ASP A 83 2.82 0.12 2.89
N LEU A 84 2.02 0.90 3.62
CA LEU A 84 0.87 1.61 3.07
C LEU A 84 1.24 3.07 2.83
N ALA A 85 1.51 3.44 1.58
CA ALA A 85 1.67 4.84 1.17
C ALA A 85 0.29 5.52 1.10
N ILE A 86 0.16 6.68 1.75
CA ILE A 86 -1.10 7.42 1.86
C ILE A 86 -1.21 8.36 0.66
N GLY A 87 -2.00 7.96 -0.33
CA GLY A 87 -2.22 8.69 -1.58
C GLY A 87 -3.25 9.81 -1.41
N MET A 88 -2.79 11.00 -1.01
CA MET A 88 -3.65 12.17 -0.81
C MET A 88 -3.72 13.10 -2.03
N SER A 89 -2.73 13.08 -2.92
CA SER A 89 -2.71 13.97 -4.08
C SER A 89 -3.64 13.49 -5.19
N GLY A 90 -3.93 14.34 -6.16
CA GLY A 90 -4.78 13.98 -7.30
C GLY A 90 -4.21 12.81 -8.12
N PHE A 91 -2.89 12.72 -8.24
CA PHE A 91 -2.25 11.68 -9.05
C PHE A 91 -2.43 10.27 -8.46
N GLU A 92 -2.17 10.06 -7.16
CA GLU A 92 -2.32 8.72 -6.58
C GLU A 92 -3.78 8.26 -6.60
N GLN A 93 -4.74 9.19 -6.41
CA GLN A 93 -6.16 8.88 -6.47
C GLN A 93 -6.59 8.38 -7.85
N GLU A 94 -6.10 9.04 -8.91
CA GLU A 94 -6.31 8.62 -10.28
C GLU A 94 -5.60 7.32 -10.62
N ALA A 95 -4.34 7.15 -10.21
CA ALA A 95 -3.58 5.93 -10.43
C ALA A 95 -4.27 4.72 -9.79
N VAL A 96 -4.78 4.86 -8.56
CA VAL A 96 -5.59 3.82 -7.90
C VAL A 96 -6.92 3.60 -8.62
N ALA A 97 -7.56 4.64 -9.15
CA ALA A 97 -8.79 4.49 -9.93
C ALA A 97 -8.58 3.77 -11.27
N ARG A 98 -7.41 3.95 -11.90
CA ARG A 98 -7.00 3.28 -13.15
C ARG A 98 -6.39 1.89 -12.94
N ALA A 99 -6.07 1.52 -11.70
CA ALA A 99 -5.45 0.24 -11.38
C ALA A 99 -6.31 -0.93 -11.89
N THR A 100 -5.69 -1.87 -12.60
CA THR A 100 -6.40 -3.05 -13.11
C THR A 100 -6.11 -4.27 -12.26
N PRO A 101 -7.11 -5.13 -12.02
CA PRO A 101 -6.92 -6.31 -11.17
C PRO A 101 -6.02 -7.35 -11.83
N ILE A 102 -5.15 -7.97 -11.03
CA ILE A 102 -4.40 -9.18 -11.38
C ILE A 102 -4.76 -10.27 -10.37
N MET A 103 -4.94 -11.49 -10.86
CA MET A 103 -5.20 -12.66 -10.03
C MET A 103 -3.90 -13.22 -9.46
N ILE A 104 -3.82 -13.32 -8.13
CA ILE A 104 -2.75 -14.02 -7.41
C ILE A 104 -3.39 -15.11 -6.55
N GLY A 105 -3.24 -16.37 -6.99
CA GLY A 105 -4.03 -17.47 -6.43
C GLY A 105 -5.53 -17.19 -6.58
N ALA A 106 -6.27 -17.19 -5.48
CA ALA A 106 -7.70 -16.86 -5.47
C ALA A 106 -8.00 -15.36 -5.23
N ALA A 107 -6.99 -14.52 -5.02
CA ALA A 107 -7.18 -13.10 -4.73
C ALA A 107 -7.10 -12.25 -6.02
N SER A 108 -8.08 -11.36 -6.20
CA SER A 108 -8.06 -10.31 -7.22
C SER A 108 -7.50 -9.03 -6.61
N ILE A 109 -6.29 -8.62 -7.01
CA ILE A 109 -5.57 -7.50 -6.42
C ILE A 109 -5.46 -6.37 -7.45
N PRO A 110 -5.94 -5.16 -7.18
CA PRO A 110 -5.68 -4.00 -8.04
C PRO A 110 -4.18 -3.71 -8.08
N VAL A 111 -3.58 -3.66 -9.27
CA VAL A 111 -2.16 -3.37 -9.46
C VAL A 111 -2.03 -2.12 -10.35
N LEU A 112 -1.17 -1.18 -9.96
CA LEU A 112 -0.92 0.00 -10.79
C LEU A 112 -0.42 -0.39 -12.20
N SER A 113 -0.65 0.50 -13.16
CA SER A 113 -0.10 0.39 -14.52
C SER A 113 1.42 0.60 -14.50
N ILE A 114 2.13 0.17 -15.55
CA ILE A 114 3.58 0.39 -15.63
C ILE A 114 3.89 1.89 -15.66
N GLU A 115 3.09 2.65 -16.38
CA GLU A 115 3.20 4.10 -16.53
C GLU A 115 3.04 4.80 -15.19
N ASP A 116 2.00 4.44 -14.41
CA ASP A 116 1.79 5.01 -13.08
C ASP A 116 2.94 4.62 -12.12
N LEU A 117 3.48 3.39 -12.22
CA LEU A 117 4.63 2.95 -11.42
C LEU A 117 5.89 3.78 -11.73
N LEU A 118 6.13 4.11 -12.99
CA LEU A 118 7.25 4.96 -13.40
C LEU A 118 7.11 6.37 -12.84
N VAL A 119 5.91 6.96 -12.90
CA VAL A 119 5.64 8.28 -12.32
C VAL A 119 5.81 8.26 -10.80
N MET A 120 5.25 7.26 -10.11
CA MET A 120 5.43 7.09 -8.66
C MET A 120 6.91 7.01 -8.26
N LYS A 121 7.72 6.27 -9.02
CA LYS A 121 9.16 6.16 -8.78
C LYS A 121 9.89 7.49 -9.01
N ALA A 122 9.51 8.24 -10.06
CA ALA A 122 10.07 9.57 -10.33
C ALA A 122 9.72 10.58 -9.22
N LEU A 123 8.45 10.59 -8.77
CA LEU A 123 7.98 11.45 -7.68
C LEU A 123 8.65 11.13 -6.34
N ALA A 124 8.99 9.87 -6.09
CA ALA A 124 9.73 9.47 -4.89
C ALA A 124 11.15 10.06 -4.83
N GLY A 125 11.67 10.62 -5.93
CA GLY A 125 12.93 11.36 -5.95
C GLY A 125 14.17 10.51 -5.66
N ARG A 126 14.07 9.19 -5.83
CA ARG A 126 15.17 8.24 -5.60
C ARG A 126 15.50 7.53 -6.92
N PRO A 127 16.73 7.63 -7.45
CA PRO A 127 17.14 6.92 -8.66
C PRO A 127 16.92 5.40 -8.56
#